data_AF-A0AAP0JPL5-F1
#
_entry.id   AF-A0AAP0JPL5-F1
#
_cell.length_a   1.000
_cell.length_b   1.000
_cell.length_c   1.000
_cell.angle_alpha   90.00
_cell.angle_beta   90.00
_cell.angle_gamma   90.00
#
_symmetry.space_group_name_H-M   'P 1'
#
loop_
_entity.id
_entity.type
_entity.pdbx_description
1 polymer ?
#
loop_
_entity_poly.entity_id
_entity_poly.type
_entity_poly.pdbx_seq_one_letter_code
_entity_poly.pdbx_strand_id
1 'polypeptide(L)'
;MEHSYSAIHLANARVMILAATNQPLELDEAILRRIPQAFEIGMPDCSERVKILKTILKCEKVEEGFDYEHVARLCEEYTGSDLFELCKQATYLAVSDILRDEKEGKPTRRAPRPMSQSDLQYVLATSMTMKVAATEYSRLS
;
A
#
# COMPACT_ATOMS: atom_id res chain seq x y z
N MET A 1 -35.36 3.11 -44.41
CA MET A 1 -34.70 1.90 -43.87
C MET A 1 -33.34 1.84 -44.54
N GLU A 2 -32.34 2.49 -43.96
CA GLU A 2 -30.92 2.17 -44.19
C GLU A 2 -30.12 2.83 -43.06
N HIS A 3 -29.35 1.99 -42.38
CA HIS A 3 -28.85 2.19 -41.03
C HIS A 3 -27.61 3.09 -40.99
N SER A 4 -27.61 3.97 -40.00
CA SER A 4 -26.46 4.72 -39.50
C SER A 4 -25.28 3.81 -39.16
N TYR A 5 -24.26 3.77 -40.02
CA TYR A 5 -22.90 3.32 -39.68
C TYR A 5 -21.86 4.15 -40.45
N SER A 6 -21.98 5.47 -40.41
CA SER A 6 -20.95 6.37 -40.91
C SER A 6 -19.93 6.65 -39.81
N ALA A 7 -18.88 5.85 -39.85
CA ALA A 7 -17.49 6.23 -39.56
C ALA A 7 -17.23 6.93 -38.23
N ILE A 8 -16.73 6.14 -37.26
CA ILE A 8 -15.83 6.64 -36.22
C ILE A 8 -14.49 6.99 -36.89
N HIS A 9 -14.49 7.98 -37.79
CA HIS A 9 -13.29 8.65 -38.24
C HIS A 9 -12.96 9.74 -37.21
N LEU A 10 -12.56 9.30 -36.02
CA LEU A 10 -11.90 10.18 -35.05
C LEU A 10 -10.52 10.50 -35.62
N ALA A 11 -10.44 11.62 -36.32
CA ALA A 11 -9.19 12.22 -36.73
C ALA A 11 -8.22 12.27 -35.53
N ASN A 12 -7.13 11.52 -35.61
CA ASN A 12 -5.98 11.60 -34.72
C ASN A 12 -6.24 11.47 -33.20
N ALA A 13 -7.09 10.54 -32.76
CA ALA A 13 -7.13 10.17 -31.34
C ALA A 13 -5.86 9.39 -30.95
N ARG A 14 -5.00 9.98 -30.11
CA ARG A 14 -3.86 9.29 -29.51
C ARG A 14 -4.35 8.47 -28.32
N VAL A 15 -4.44 7.15 -28.47
CA VAL A 15 -4.85 6.22 -27.41
C VAL A 15 -3.61 5.48 -26.88
N MET A 16 -3.46 5.43 -25.56
CA MET A 16 -2.43 4.66 -24.86
C MET A 16 -3.11 3.62 -23.97
N ILE A 17 -2.65 2.37 -24.04
CA ILE A 17 -3.16 1.26 -23.24
C ILE A 17 -2.10 0.90 -22.21
N LEU A 18 -2.51 0.80 -20.94
CA LEU A 18 -1.69 0.29 -19.85
C LEU A 18 -2.33 -0.99 -19.30
N ALA A 19 -1.51 -1.99 -19.01
CA ALA A 19 -1.93 -3.26 -18.43
C ALA A 19 -0.96 -3.66 -17.31
N ALA A 20 -1.45 -4.41 -16.32
CA ALA A 20 -0.66 -4.95 -15.21
C ALA A 20 -1.11 -6.40 -14.94
N THR A 21 -0.17 -7.28 -14.62
CA THR A 21 -0.43 -8.68 -14.26
C THR A 21 0.60 -9.16 -13.24
N ASN A 22 0.17 -9.99 -12.30
CA ASN A 22 1.06 -10.71 -11.39
C ASN A 22 1.46 -12.10 -11.95
N GLN A 23 0.87 -12.51 -13.07
CA GLN A 23 1.10 -13.79 -13.75
C GLN A 23 1.45 -13.55 -15.22
N PRO A 24 2.63 -12.99 -15.54
CA PRO A 24 2.99 -12.67 -16.92
C PRO A 24 3.11 -13.91 -17.81
N LEU A 25 3.43 -15.07 -17.22
CA LEU A 25 3.60 -16.34 -17.93
C LEU A 25 2.27 -17.00 -18.34
N GLU A 26 1.13 -16.53 -17.80
CA GLU A 26 -0.20 -17.04 -18.15
C GLU A 26 -0.83 -16.30 -19.34
N LEU A 27 -0.19 -15.23 -19.84
CA LEU A 27 -0.69 -14.46 -20.96
C LEU A 27 -0.40 -15.14 -22.29
N ASP A 28 -1.43 -15.24 -23.13
CA ASP A 28 -1.30 -15.76 -24.50
C ASP A 28 -0.39 -14.86 -25.37
N GLU A 29 0.38 -15.48 -26.26
CA GLU A 29 1.28 -14.77 -27.17
C GLU A 29 0.59 -13.70 -28.03
N ALA A 30 -0.68 -13.88 -28.40
CA ALA A 30 -1.42 -12.93 -29.20
C ALA A 30 -1.72 -11.62 -28.43
N ILE A 31 -1.73 -11.65 -27.10
CA ILE A 31 -1.83 -10.45 -26.26
C ILE A 31 -0.45 -9.81 -26.14
N LEU A 32 0.59 -10.59 -25.86
CA LEU A 32 1.96 -10.10 -25.71
C LEU A 32 2.45 -9.37 -26.97
N ARG A 33 2.12 -9.88 -28.17
CA ARG A 33 2.45 -9.19 -29.44
C ARG A 33 1.76 -7.83 -29.60
N ARG A 34 0.64 -7.59 -28.92
CA ARG A 34 -0.07 -6.30 -28.91
C ARG A 34 0.42 -5.35 -27.82
N ILE A 35 1.20 -5.84 -26.85
CA ILE A 35 1.79 -5.07 -25.74
C ILE A 35 3.32 -5.18 -25.83
N PRO A 36 3.96 -4.45 -26.76
CA PRO A 36 5.38 -4.64 -27.07
C PRO A 36 6.33 -4.12 -25.96
N GLN A 37 5.83 -3.31 -25.02
CA GLN A 37 6.60 -2.79 -23.90
C GLN A 37 6.06 -3.39 -22.59
N ALA A 38 6.93 -4.08 -21.87
CA ALA A 38 6.67 -4.61 -20.55
C ALA A 38 7.78 -4.16 -19.59
N PHE A 39 7.39 -3.82 -18.37
CA PHE A 39 8.29 -3.44 -17.30
C PHE A 39 8.00 -4.32 -16.10
N GLU A 40 9.03 -5.00 -15.61
CA GLU A 40 8.94 -5.76 -14.37
C GLU A 40 9.01 -4.80 -13.18
N ILE A 41 8.08 -4.96 -12.25
CA ILE A 41 8.06 -4.19 -11.00
C ILE A 41 8.45 -5.13 -9.87
N GLY A 42 9.67 -4.94 -9.36
CA GLY A 42 10.20 -5.72 -8.25
C GLY A 42 9.78 -5.21 -6.88
N MET A 43 10.30 -5.87 -5.84
CA MET A 43 10.15 -5.42 -4.46
C MET A 43 10.91 -4.11 -4.24
N PRO A 44 10.34 -3.15 -3.48
CA PRO A 44 11.00 -1.87 -3.24
C PRO A 44 12.23 -2.04 -2.36
N ASP A 45 13.31 -1.34 -2.71
CA ASP A 45 14.50 -1.24 -1.86
C ASP A 45 14.23 -0.35 -0.63
N CYS A 46 15.21 -0.25 0.28
CA CYS A 46 15.04 0.56 1.51
C CYS A 46 14.75 2.05 1.21
N SER A 47 15.39 2.64 0.20
CA SER A 47 15.17 4.04 -0.18
C SER A 47 13.78 4.25 -0.79
N GLU A 48 13.33 3.30 -1.60
CA GLU A 48 11.99 3.29 -2.18
C GLU A 48 10.93 3.11 -1.11
N ARG A 49 11.14 2.23 -0.12
CA ARG A 49 10.24 2.09 1.04
C ARG A 49 10.12 3.38 1.84
N VAL A 50 11.21 4.13 2.03
CA VAL A 50 11.16 5.49 2.64
C VAL A 50 10.26 6.42 1.83
N LYS A 51 10.38 6.43 0.49
CA LYS A 51 9.55 7.27 -0.38
C LYS A 51 8.07 6.85 -0.32
N ILE A 52 7.80 5.56 -0.28
CA ILE A 52 6.45 5.00 -0.13
C ILE A 52 5.85 5.43 1.21
N LEU A 53 6.57 5.24 2.32
CA LEU A 53 6.14 5.68 3.66
C LEU A 53 5.84 7.18 3.71
N LYS A 54 6.73 8.02 3.17
CA LYS A 54 6.52 9.47 3.08
C LYS A 54 5.30 9.83 2.21
N THR A 55 5.02 9.05 1.17
CA THR A 55 3.85 9.25 0.30
C THR A 55 2.55 8.88 1.02
N ILE A 56 2.52 7.71 1.67
CA ILE A 56 1.35 7.22 2.43
C ILE A 56 1.02 8.19 3.57
N LEU A 57 2.05 8.60 4.32
CA LEU A 57 1.89 9.43 5.52
C LEU A 57 1.80 10.93 5.22
N LYS A 58 1.83 11.34 3.95
CA LYS A 58 1.85 12.76 3.56
C LYS A 58 0.66 13.57 4.09
N CYS A 59 -0.50 12.94 4.19
CA CYS A 59 -1.75 13.58 4.65
C CYS A 59 -2.12 13.21 6.10
N GLU A 60 -1.28 12.43 6.78
CA GLU A 60 -1.51 11.96 8.14
C GLU A 60 -0.82 12.86 9.16
N LYS A 61 -1.33 12.89 10.39
CA LYS A 61 -0.63 13.53 11.51
C LYS A 61 0.37 12.55 12.09
N VAL A 62 1.65 12.78 11.84
CA VAL A 62 2.75 11.98 12.37
C VAL A 62 3.51 12.80 13.43
N GLU A 63 4.08 12.14 14.42
CA GLU A 63 4.91 12.80 15.43
C GLU A 63 6.13 13.52 14.82
N GLU A 64 6.61 14.55 15.52
CA GLU A 64 7.85 15.23 15.15
C GLU A 64 9.04 14.29 15.34
N GLY A 65 9.95 14.28 14.37
CA GLY A 65 11.17 13.46 14.43
C GLY A 65 10.99 12.00 14.02
N PHE A 66 9.88 11.64 13.37
CA PHE A 66 9.65 10.30 12.85
C PHE A 66 10.77 9.83 11.91
N ASP A 67 11.42 8.70 12.25
CA ASP A 67 12.54 8.13 11.50
C ASP A 67 12.03 7.13 10.44
N TYR A 68 11.73 7.66 9.25
CA TYR A 68 11.27 6.89 8.10
C TYR A 68 12.29 5.82 7.68
N GLU A 69 13.58 6.16 7.73
CA GLU A 69 14.69 5.30 7.36
C GLU A 69 14.79 4.09 8.30
N HIS A 70 14.58 4.29 9.61
CA HIS A 70 14.50 3.21 10.58
C HIS A 70 13.32 2.28 10.32
N VAL A 71 12.13 2.83 10.12
CA VAL A 71 10.94 2.02 9.81
C VAL A 71 11.13 1.24 8.51
N ALA A 72 11.68 1.86 7.46
CA ALA A 72 11.94 1.21 6.19
C ALA A 72 12.94 0.04 6.29
N ARG A 73 13.92 0.12 7.20
CA ARG A 73 14.84 -1.00 7.49
C ARG A 73 14.14 -2.16 8.19
N LEU A 74 13.18 -1.89 9.07
CA LEU A 74 12.41 -2.93 9.75
C LEU A 74 11.38 -3.62 8.84
N CYS A 75 10.98 -2.97 7.76
CA CYS A 75 10.00 -3.47 6.79
C CYS A 75 10.67 -4.14 5.57
N GLU A 76 11.69 -4.96 5.81
CA GLU A 76 12.29 -5.76 4.74
C GLU A 76 11.25 -6.69 4.11
N GLU A 77 11.29 -6.86 2.78
CA GLU A 77 10.31 -7.65 2.01
C GLU A 77 8.85 -7.10 2.04
N TYR A 78 8.63 -5.85 2.45
CA TYR A 78 7.30 -5.26 2.39
C TYR A 78 7.05 -4.64 1.00
N THR A 79 5.90 -4.97 0.42
CA THR A 79 5.37 -4.29 -0.77
C THR A 79 4.79 -2.91 -0.41
N GLY A 80 4.45 -2.11 -1.43
CA GLY A 80 3.72 -0.86 -1.20
C GLY A 80 2.37 -1.07 -0.50
N SER A 81 1.66 -2.16 -0.79
CA SER A 81 0.42 -2.53 -0.10
C SER A 81 0.63 -2.93 1.36
N ASP A 82 1.70 -3.68 1.66
CA ASP A 82 2.03 -4.04 3.05
C ASP A 82 2.32 -2.78 3.88
N LEU A 83 3.10 -1.84 3.35
CA LEU A 83 3.41 -0.59 4.01
C LEU A 83 2.16 0.26 4.23
N PHE A 84 1.25 0.29 3.26
CA PHE A 84 -0.01 1.01 3.39
C PHE A 84 -0.87 0.45 4.53
N GLU A 85 -1.05 -0.87 4.58
CA GLU A 85 -1.85 -1.49 5.63
C GLU A 85 -1.18 -1.35 7.01
N LEU A 86 0.15 -1.45 7.09
CA LEU A 86 0.91 -1.17 8.31
C LEU A 86 0.66 0.25 8.84
N CYS A 87 0.81 1.28 7.98
CA CYS A 87 0.55 2.66 8.36
C CYS A 87 -0.90 2.88 8.77
N LYS A 88 -1.86 2.33 8.03
CA LYS A 88 -3.29 2.44 8.33
C LYS A 88 -3.65 1.87 9.71
N GLN A 89 -3.10 0.70 10.05
CA GLN A 89 -3.29 0.09 11.37
C GLN A 89 -2.65 0.93 12.48
N ALA A 90 -1.47 1.48 12.24
CA ALA A 90 -0.82 2.39 13.19
C ALA A 90 -1.64 3.68 13.42
N THR A 91 -2.22 4.26 12.36
CA THR A 91 -3.07 5.46 12.46
C THR A 91 -4.31 5.14 13.29
N TYR A 92 -4.87 3.94 13.11
CA TYR A 92 -6.05 3.51 13.85
C TYR A 92 -5.81 3.46 15.37
N LEU A 93 -4.60 3.14 15.83
CA LEU A 93 -4.27 3.16 17.25
C LEU A 93 -4.45 4.57 17.85
N ALA A 94 -3.95 5.61 17.17
CA ALA A 94 -4.10 6.99 17.59
C ALA A 94 -5.57 7.46 17.62
N VAL A 95 -6.42 6.93 16.73
CA VAL A 95 -7.87 7.16 16.74
C VAL A 95 -8.53 6.40 17.89
N SER A 96 -8.14 5.14 18.11
CA SER A 96 -8.72 4.25 19.13
C SER A 96 -8.52 4.77 20.56
N ASP A 97 -7.47 5.56 20.80
CA ASP A 97 -7.23 6.20 22.10
C ASP A 97 -8.38 7.13 22.50
N ILE A 98 -9.06 7.80 21.55
CA ILE A 98 -10.24 8.63 21.85
C ILE A 98 -11.38 7.76 22.37
N LEU A 99 -11.63 6.64 21.70
CA LEU A 99 -12.69 5.69 22.08
C LEU A 99 -12.40 5.07 23.46
N ARG A 100 -11.12 4.88 23.80
CA ARG A 100 -10.72 4.41 25.12
C ARG A 100 -10.93 5.50 26.18
N ASP A 101 -10.49 6.73 25.90
CA ASP A 101 -10.68 7.87 26.82
C ASP A 101 -12.19 8.10 27.11
N GLU A 102 -13.05 7.97 26.09
CA GLU A 102 -14.52 8.00 26.24
C GLU A 102 -15.05 6.94 27.20
N LYS A 103 -14.62 5.69 27.04
CA LYS A 103 -15.03 4.56 27.89
C LYS A 103 -14.55 4.73 29.34
N GLU A 104 -13.39 5.34 29.53
CA GLU A 104 -12.79 5.58 30.85
C GLU A 104 -13.34 6.86 31.52
N GLY A 105 -14.28 7.57 30.90
CA GLY A 105 -14.86 8.80 31.44
C GLY A 105 -13.88 9.98 31.47
N LYS A 106 -12.79 9.91 30.70
CA LYS A 106 -11.81 11.00 30.56
C LYS A 106 -12.38 12.09 29.64
N PRO A 107 -11.95 13.35 29.78
CA PRO A 107 -12.33 14.39 28.85
C PRO A 107 -11.93 14.00 27.43
N THR A 108 -12.92 13.95 26.55
CA THR A 108 -12.75 13.49 25.17
C THR A 108 -11.91 14.48 24.38
N ARG A 109 -10.86 13.99 23.73
CA ARG A 109 -10.05 14.82 22.83
C ARG A 109 -10.89 15.11 21.60
N ARG A 110 -10.89 16.38 21.15
CA ARG A 110 -11.61 16.79 19.93
C ARG A 110 -10.99 16.23 18.63
N ALA A 111 -9.74 15.76 18.69
CA ALA A 111 -9.03 15.21 17.55
C ALA A 111 -8.04 14.11 18.00
N PRO A 112 -7.72 13.15 17.11
CA PRO A 112 -6.70 12.14 17.38
C PRO A 112 -5.35 12.79 17.63
N ARG A 113 -4.55 12.16 18.51
CA ARG A 113 -3.14 12.51 18.62
C ARG A 113 -2.41 12.15 17.32
N PRO A 114 -1.24 12.75 17.05
CA PRO A 114 -0.37 12.24 15.99
C PRO A 114 -0.02 10.76 16.20
N MET A 115 0.10 10.02 15.11
CA MET A 115 0.66 8.66 15.10
C MET A 115 2.13 8.75 15.51
N SER A 116 2.53 7.94 16.49
CA SER A 116 3.92 7.84 16.90
C SER A 116 4.66 6.71 16.19
N GLN A 117 5.98 6.76 16.16
CA GLN A 117 6.82 5.67 15.67
C GLN A 117 6.61 4.39 16.47
N SER A 118 6.30 4.50 17.77
CA SER A 118 5.98 3.35 18.61
C SER A 118 4.69 2.65 18.20
N ASP A 119 3.67 3.40 17.73
CA ASP A 119 2.43 2.78 17.21
C ASP A 119 2.75 1.87 16.03
N LEU A 120 3.58 2.35 15.10
CA LEU A 120 3.95 1.58 13.93
C LEU A 120 4.83 0.37 14.29
N GLN A 121 5.80 0.54 15.19
CA GLN A 121 6.62 -0.56 15.69
C GLN A 121 5.79 -1.63 16.41
N TYR A 122 4.77 -1.23 17.18
CA TYR A 122 3.84 -2.15 17.83
C TYR A 122 3.03 -2.97 16.83
N VAL A 123 2.47 -2.29 15.80
CA VAL A 123 1.75 -2.98 14.73
C VAL A 123 2.67 -3.92 13.97
N LEU A 124 3.90 -3.47 13.65
CA LEU A 124 4.88 -4.29 12.93
C LEU A 124 5.25 -5.56 13.71
N ALA A 125 5.46 -5.46 15.03
CA ALA A 125 5.74 -6.62 15.87
C ALA A 125 4.56 -7.62 15.89
N THR A 126 3.34 -7.09 15.90
CA THR A 126 2.12 -7.90 15.90
C THR A 126 1.90 -8.57 14.54
N SER A 127 2.11 -7.84 13.43
CA SER A 127 1.95 -8.35 12.06
C SER A 127 3.05 -9.34 11.67
N MET A 128 4.29 -9.13 12.11
CA MET A 128 5.40 -10.08 11.90
C MET A 128 5.11 -11.41 12.60
N THR A 129 4.59 -11.40 13.82
CA THR A 129 4.21 -12.63 14.53
C THR A 129 3.18 -13.42 13.72
N MET A 130 2.20 -12.74 13.11
CA MET A 130 1.21 -13.37 12.25
C MET A 130 1.80 -13.88 10.92
N LYS A 131 2.68 -13.11 10.27
CA LYS A 131 3.37 -13.53 9.03
C LYS A 131 4.27 -14.75 9.28
N VAL A 132 4.99 -14.79 10.40
CA VAL A 132 5.83 -15.93 10.79
C VAL A 132 4.96 -17.17 11.01
N ALA A 133 3.89 -17.04 11.80
CA ALA A 133 2.97 -18.16 12.05
C ALA A 133 2.29 -18.68 10.77
N ALA A 134 1.89 -17.78 9.85
CA ALA A 134 1.34 -18.17 8.55
C ALA A 134 2.38 -18.88 7.66
N THR A 135 3.62 -18.39 7.66
CA THR A 135 4.71 -18.97 6.87
C THR A 135 5.12 -20.35 7.40
N GLU A 136 5.16 -20.54 8.72
CA GLU A 136 5.39 -21.84 9.34
C GLU A 136 4.29 -22.84 8.97
N TYR A 137 3.03 -22.41 8.98
CA TYR A 137 1.90 -23.26 8.59
C TYR A 137 1.99 -23.72 7.14
N SER A 138 2.30 -22.82 6.19
CA SER A 138 2.46 -23.17 4.77
C SER A 138 3.69 -24.04 4.46
N ARG A 139 4.69 -24.11 5.36
CA ARG A 139 5.83 -25.04 5.21
C ARG A 139 5.55 -26.44 5.75
N LEU A 140 4.51 -26.59 6.58
CA LEU A 140 4.11 -27.86 7.18
C LEU A 140 3.01 -28.59 6.39
N SER A 141 2.49 -27.97 5.32
CA SER A 141 1.52 -28.53 4.38
C SER A 141 2.18 -28.88 3.05
#